data_AF-A0A2V8KGI3-F1
#
_entry.id   AF-A0A2V8KGI3-F1
#
_cell.length_a   1.000
_cell.length_b   1.000
_cell.length_c   1.000
_cell.angle_alpha   90.00
_cell.angle_beta   90.00
_cell.angle_gamma   90.00
#
_symmetry.space_group_name_H-M   'P 1'
#
loop_
_entity.id
_entity.type
_entity.pdbx_description
1 polymer ?
#
loop_
_entity_poly.entity_id
_entity_poly.type
_entity_poly.pdbx_seq_one_letter_code
_entity_poly.pdbx_strand_id
1 'polypeptide(L)'
;MKYVRFVLLIGITVALLLSCGYAQQNKNSAAGAKKEHIFRGKVEKIDMNAKTFTVNGQKVEVWMDAMTMVYIPDKEDVLKRLKAGDEITAKVYDGDFRTLHDVQVAPPKTEGKAAPSKK
;
A
#
# COMPACT_ATOMS: atom_id res chain seq x y z
N MET A 1 53.53 -22.85 -18.96
CA MET A 1 52.58 -22.14 -19.87
C MET A 1 51.13 -22.66 -19.86
N LYS A 2 50.76 -23.70 -19.07
CA LYS A 2 49.39 -24.26 -19.07
C LYS A 2 48.48 -23.69 -17.97
N TYR A 3 49.07 -23.16 -16.88
CA TYR A 3 48.35 -22.56 -15.75
C TYR A 3 47.89 -21.11 -15.98
N VAL A 4 48.63 -20.32 -16.77
CA VAL A 4 48.25 -18.93 -17.10
C VAL A 4 46.95 -18.87 -17.90
N ARG A 5 46.72 -19.86 -18.77
CA ARG A 5 45.48 -19.99 -19.55
C ARG A 5 44.26 -20.36 -18.69
N PHE A 6 44.48 -21.12 -17.62
CA PHE A 6 43.41 -21.50 -16.68
C PHE A 6 43.04 -20.35 -15.72
N VAL A 7 44.03 -19.56 -15.28
CA VAL A 7 43.79 -18.36 -14.46
C VAL A 7 43.03 -17.29 -15.26
N LEU A 8 43.30 -17.17 -16.55
CA LEU A 8 42.61 -16.20 -17.43
C LEU A 8 41.14 -16.57 -17.69
N LEU A 9 40.77 -17.85 -17.65
CA LEU A 9 39.38 -18.31 -17.85
C LEU A 9 38.51 -18.18 -16.59
N ILE A 10 39.09 -18.17 -15.38
CA ILE A 10 38.35 -17.99 -14.12
C ILE A 10 38.01 -16.51 -13.88
N GLY A 11 38.83 -15.58 -14.39
CA GLY A 11 38.57 -14.14 -14.26
C GLY A 11 37.36 -13.64 -15.05
N ILE A 12 37.05 -14.26 -16.20
CA ILE A 12 35.96 -13.83 -17.09
C ILE A 12 34.58 -14.32 -16.60
N THR A 13 34.51 -15.46 -15.91
CA THR A 13 33.26 -16.01 -15.37
C THR A 13 32.78 -15.27 -14.11
N VAL A 14 33.68 -14.68 -13.33
CA VAL A 14 33.30 -13.85 -12.16
C VAL A 14 32.74 -12.49 -12.61
N ALA A 15 33.18 -11.94 -13.75
CA ALA A 15 32.68 -10.66 -14.26
C ALA A 15 31.25 -10.72 -14.82
N LEU A 16 30.81 -11.87 -15.33
CA LEU A 16 29.47 -12.05 -15.92
C LEU A 16 28.35 -12.24 -14.87
N LEU A 17 28.68 -12.74 -13.67
CA LEU A 17 27.70 -12.99 -12.60
C LEU A 17 27.35 -11.74 -11.75
N LEU A 18 28.08 -10.63 -11.90
CA LEU A 18 27.74 -9.36 -11.24
C LEU A 18 26.65 -8.55 -11.96
N SER A 19 26.19 -8.99 -13.12
CA SER A 19 25.16 -8.28 -13.92
C SER A 19 23.72 -8.60 -13.49
N CYS A 20 23.52 -9.62 -12.66
CA CYS A 20 22.18 -10.02 -12.19
C CYS A 20 21.73 -9.30 -10.90
N GLY A 21 22.58 -8.42 -10.34
CA GLY A 21 22.29 -7.66 -9.11
C GLY A 21 21.52 -6.35 -9.31
N TYR A 22 21.32 -5.88 -10.55
CA TYR A 22 20.66 -4.58 -10.82
C TYR A 22 19.13 -4.66 -10.92
N ALA A 23 18.52 -5.82 -10.69
CA ALA A 23 17.07 -6.00 -10.71
C ALA A 23 16.41 -6.14 -9.32
N GLN A 24 17.15 -5.88 -8.24
CA GLN A 24 16.56 -5.72 -6.91
C GLN A 24 16.59 -4.25 -6.46
N GLN A 25 16.17 -3.36 -7.36
CA GLN A 25 15.81 -2.00 -7.03
C GLN A 25 14.28 -1.90 -6.94
N ASN A 26 13.70 -2.55 -5.92
CA ASN A 26 12.32 -2.24 -5.53
C ASN A 26 12.12 -2.55 -4.05
N LYS A 27 12.23 -1.52 -3.22
CA LYS A 27 11.37 -1.24 -2.05
C LYS A 27 11.91 -0.03 -1.29
N ASN A 28 12.02 1.10 -1.98
CA ASN A 28 11.72 2.39 -1.35
C ASN A 28 11.48 3.41 -2.46
N SER A 29 10.33 3.32 -3.12
CA SER A 29 9.79 4.47 -3.85
C SER A 29 9.39 5.54 -2.84
N ALA A 30 10.37 6.14 -2.16
CA ALA A 30 10.24 7.48 -1.62
C ALA A 30 10.31 8.46 -2.81
N ALA A 31 9.35 8.35 -3.72
CA ALA A 31 9.15 9.30 -4.80
C ALA A 31 8.51 10.57 -4.22
N GLY A 32 9.33 11.36 -3.51
CA GLY A 32 8.90 12.56 -2.80
C GLY A 32 8.03 12.22 -1.59
N ALA A 33 8.37 12.70 -0.40
CA ALA A 33 7.55 12.53 0.79
C ALA A 33 6.24 13.31 0.64
N LYS A 34 5.27 12.76 -0.10
CA LYS A 34 3.90 13.27 -0.16
C LYS A 34 3.30 13.18 1.24
N LYS A 35 2.60 14.22 1.67
CA LYS A 35 2.01 14.26 3.01
C LYS A 35 1.03 13.10 3.15
N GLU A 36 1.27 12.27 4.16
CA GLU A 36 0.42 11.13 4.51
C GLU A 36 -0.75 11.60 5.37
N HIS A 37 -1.92 11.02 5.14
CA HIS A 37 -3.10 11.19 5.99
C HIS A 37 -3.74 9.84 6.29
N ILE A 38 -4.40 9.75 7.44
CA ILE A 38 -5.17 8.57 7.82
C ILE A 38 -6.57 8.68 7.22
N PHE A 39 -6.89 7.73 6.35
CA PHE A 39 -8.20 7.53 5.80
C PHE A 39 -9.00 6.52 6.63
N ARG A 40 -10.29 6.79 6.80
CA ARG A 40 -11.26 5.88 7.42
C ARG A 40 -12.48 5.78 6.53
N GLY A 41 -13.06 4.59 6.42
CA GLY A 41 -14.28 4.41 5.65
C GLY A 41 -14.91 3.06 5.87
N LYS A 42 -16.11 2.89 5.32
CA LYS A 42 -16.83 1.62 5.30
C LYS A 42 -16.85 1.06 3.88
N VAL A 43 -16.47 -0.19 3.71
CA VAL A 43 -16.52 -0.87 2.42
C VAL A 43 -17.98 -1.10 2.06
N GLU A 44 -18.44 -0.52 0.96
CA GLU A 44 -19.81 -0.69 0.46
C GLU A 44 -19.89 -1.83 -0.55
N LYS A 45 -18.86 -2.01 -1.38
CA LYS A 45 -18.82 -3.04 -2.43
C LYS A 45 -17.39 -3.45 -2.76
N ILE A 46 -17.19 -4.71 -3.13
CA ILE A 46 -15.92 -5.24 -3.66
C ILE A 46 -16.16 -5.76 -5.08
N ASP A 47 -15.29 -5.39 -6.01
CA ASP A 47 -15.29 -5.88 -7.38
C ASP A 47 -13.97 -6.60 -7.69
N MET A 48 -14.03 -7.94 -7.68
CA MET A 48 -12.88 -8.80 -7.97
C MET A 48 -12.42 -8.73 -9.43
N ASN A 49 -13.33 -8.45 -10.36
CA ASN A 49 -13.01 -8.40 -11.78
C ASN A 49 -12.28 -7.10 -12.12
N ALA A 50 -12.78 -5.98 -11.58
CA ALA A 50 -12.16 -4.67 -11.76
C ALA A 50 -10.98 -4.41 -10.82
N LYS A 51 -10.72 -5.30 -9.83
CA LYS A 51 -9.71 -5.15 -8.77
C LYS A 51 -9.88 -3.83 -7.99
N THR A 52 -11.12 -3.50 -7.68
CA THR A 52 -11.49 -2.26 -6.97
C THR A 52 -12.45 -2.55 -5.83
N PHE A 53 -12.62 -1.55 -4.95
CA PHE A 53 -13.63 -1.57 -3.92
C PHE A 53 -14.23 -0.18 -3.76
N THR A 54 -15.52 -0.12 -3.51
CA THR A 54 -16.27 1.11 -3.24
C THR A 54 -16.28 1.34 -1.75
N VAL A 55 -15.83 2.50 -1.30
CA VAL A 55 -15.74 2.87 0.11
C VAL A 55 -16.50 4.15 0.34
N ASN A 56 -17.35 4.16 1.35
CA ASN A 56 -17.90 5.38 1.94
C ASN A 56 -16.86 5.97 2.90
N GLY A 57 -16.09 6.93 2.40
CA GLY A 57 -14.99 7.57 3.10
C GLY A 57 -15.46 8.68 4.03
N GLN A 58 -14.80 8.80 5.17
CA GLN A 58 -14.93 9.93 6.08
C GLN A 58 -14.10 11.12 5.59
N LYS A 59 -14.43 12.32 6.07
CA LYS A 59 -13.63 13.52 5.78
C LYS A 59 -12.22 13.32 6.31
N VAL A 60 -11.24 13.60 5.45
CA VAL A 60 -9.83 13.71 5.81
C VAL A 60 -9.45 15.17 5.64
N GLU A 61 -9.21 15.84 6.76
CA GLU A 61 -8.90 17.28 6.77
C GLU A 61 -7.70 17.58 5.85
N VAL A 62 -7.82 18.63 5.04
CA VAL A 62 -6.80 19.06 4.05
C VAL A 62 -6.64 18.12 2.83
N TRP A 63 -7.32 16.96 2.76
CA TRP A 63 -7.18 16.03 1.63
C TRP A 63 -8.47 15.84 0.82
N MET A 64 -9.56 15.42 1.46
CA MET A 64 -10.83 15.13 0.78
C MET A 64 -12.02 15.18 1.75
N ASP A 65 -13.15 15.72 1.28
CA ASP A 65 -14.41 15.65 2.02
C ASP A 65 -15.00 14.23 2.08
N ALA A 66 -15.95 14.02 2.99
CA ALA A 66 -16.61 12.73 3.14
C ALA A 66 -17.42 12.40 1.88
N MET A 67 -17.10 11.28 1.22
CA MET A 67 -17.82 10.84 0.03
C MET A 67 -17.64 9.34 -0.21
N THR A 68 -18.55 8.76 -1.01
CA THR A 68 -18.40 7.38 -1.49
C THR A 68 -17.66 7.36 -2.81
N MET A 69 -16.55 6.63 -2.88
CA MET A 69 -15.72 6.56 -4.07
C MET A 69 -15.16 5.15 -4.31
N VAL A 70 -14.78 4.87 -5.57
CA VAL A 70 -14.12 3.64 -5.97
C VAL A 70 -12.61 3.80 -5.84
N TYR A 71 -11.98 2.90 -5.10
CA TYR A 71 -10.54 2.87 -4.86
C TYR A 71 -9.90 1.57 -5.36
N ILE A 72 -8.59 1.63 -5.58
CA ILE A 72 -7.72 0.50 -5.86
C ILE A 72 -6.83 0.28 -4.63
N PRO A 73 -6.62 -0.95 -4.15
CA PRO A 73 -5.69 -1.18 -3.05
C PRO A 73 -4.25 -1.19 -3.57
N ASP A 74 -3.31 -0.81 -2.72
CA ASP A 74 -1.87 -0.95 -2.98
C ASP A 74 -1.45 -2.41 -3.25
N LYS A 75 -2.19 -3.37 -2.69
CA LYS A 75 -1.97 -4.81 -2.86
C LYS A 75 -3.28 -5.54 -3.17
N GLU A 76 -3.26 -6.40 -4.18
CA GLU A 76 -4.47 -7.12 -4.63
C GLU A 76 -5.05 -8.09 -3.58
N ASP A 77 -4.23 -8.58 -2.65
CA ASP A 77 -4.68 -9.50 -1.59
C ASP A 77 -5.64 -8.83 -0.60
N VAL A 78 -5.62 -7.50 -0.49
CA VAL A 78 -6.53 -6.72 0.36
C VAL A 78 -7.98 -7.07 0.03
N LEU A 79 -8.34 -7.13 -1.25
CA LEU A 79 -9.72 -7.35 -1.66
C LEU A 79 -10.24 -8.74 -1.28
N LYS A 80 -9.36 -9.72 -1.08
CA LYS A 80 -9.71 -11.08 -0.63
C LYS A 80 -9.97 -11.16 0.86
N ARG A 81 -9.46 -10.19 1.63
CA ARG A 81 -9.55 -10.13 3.10
C ARG A 81 -10.72 -9.28 3.59
N LEU A 82 -11.23 -8.39 2.74
CA LEU A 82 -12.34 -7.49 3.05
C LEU A 82 -13.68 -8.08 2.61
N LYS A 83 -14.76 -7.56 3.22
CA LYS A 83 -16.14 -7.74 2.76
C LYS A 83 -16.89 -6.41 2.84
N ALA A 84 -18.03 -6.35 2.15
CA ALA A 84 -18.96 -5.24 2.32
C ALA A 84 -19.43 -5.16 3.78
N GLY A 85 -19.49 -3.93 4.30
CA GLY A 85 -19.80 -3.63 5.70
C GLY A 85 -18.57 -3.44 6.60
N ASP A 86 -17.36 -3.85 6.18
CA ASP A 86 -16.16 -3.66 6.99
C ASP A 86 -15.83 -2.18 7.15
N GLU A 87 -15.58 -1.75 8.38
CA GLU A 87 -14.88 -0.50 8.64
C GLU A 87 -13.39 -0.71 8.41
N ILE A 88 -12.73 0.21 7.71
CA ILE A 88 -11.31 0.13 7.39
C ILE A 88 -10.58 1.41 7.77
N THR A 89 -9.29 1.25 8.03
CA THR A 89 -8.29 2.33 8.04
C THR A 89 -7.32 2.12 6.88
N ALA A 90 -6.86 3.21 6.28
CA ALA A 90 -5.83 3.18 5.24
C ALA A 90 -4.98 4.46 5.31
N LYS A 91 -3.91 4.46 4.54
CA LYS A 91 -3.07 5.64 4.28
C LYS A 91 -3.37 6.19 2.91
N VAL A 92 -3.44 7.51 2.82
CA VAL A 92 -3.58 8.27 1.59
C VAL A 92 -2.54 9.37 1.53
N TYR A 93 -2.21 9.81 0.32
CA TYR A 93 -1.14 10.77 0.10
C TYR A 93 -1.63 11.93 -0.77
N ASP A 94 -1.07 13.12 -0.56
CA ASP A 94 -1.38 14.28 -1.39
C ASP A 94 -1.14 13.97 -2.89
N GLY A 95 -2.17 14.24 -3.71
CA GLY A 95 -2.14 13.97 -5.15
C GLY A 95 -2.30 12.50 -5.56
N ASP A 96 -2.54 11.58 -4.62
CA ASP A 96 -3.02 10.23 -4.90
C ASP A 96 -4.42 10.05 -4.32
N PHE A 97 -5.43 10.21 -5.16
CA PHE A 97 -6.84 10.14 -4.78
C PHE A 97 -7.48 8.79 -5.10
N ARG A 98 -6.74 7.84 -5.67
CA ARG A 98 -7.30 6.59 -6.21
C ARG A 98 -6.84 5.35 -5.46
N THR A 99 -5.67 5.42 -4.83
CA THR A 99 -5.07 4.27 -4.15
C THR A 99 -5.24 4.38 -2.64
N LEU A 100 -5.70 3.30 -2.00
CA LEU A 100 -5.66 3.16 -0.56
C LEU A 100 -4.49 2.25 -0.18
N HIS A 101 -3.58 2.79 0.63
CA HIS A 101 -2.36 2.10 1.05
C HIS A 101 -2.53 1.49 2.44
N ASP A 102 -1.86 0.36 2.69
CA ASP A 102 -1.81 -0.29 4.00
C ASP A 102 -3.20 -0.51 4.63
N VAL A 103 -4.14 -1.02 3.82
CA VAL A 103 -5.54 -1.18 4.22
C VAL A 103 -5.67 -2.25 5.31
N GLN A 104 -6.35 -1.88 6.39
CA GLN A 104 -6.61 -2.72 7.56
C GLN A 104 -8.08 -2.62 7.96
N VAL A 105 -8.67 -3.73 8.42
CA VAL A 105 -10.00 -3.72 9.05
C VAL A 105 -9.87 -3.01 10.40
N ALA A 106 -10.65 -1.97 10.60
CA ALA A 106 -10.66 -1.23 11.84
C ALA A 106 -11.19 -2.14 12.97
N PRO A 107 -10.66 -2.03 14.20
CA PRO A 107 -11.23 -2.73 15.33
C PRO A 107 -12.70 -2.28 15.50
N PRO A 108 -13.62 -3.19 15.86
CA PRO A 108 -15.01 -2.85 16.07
C PRO A 108 -15.10 -1.68 17.05
N LYS A 109 -15.75 -0.59 16.63
CA LYS A 109 -16.08 0.50 17.56
C LYS A 109 -16.91 -0.09 18.67
N THR A 110 -16.34 -0.20 19.87
CA THR A 110 -17.14 -0.27 21.08
C THR A 110 -17.94 1.03 21.14
N GLU A 111 -19.19 1.02 20.67
CA GLU A 111 -20.17 2.04 21.03
C GLU A 111 -20.26 2.06 22.56
N GLY A 112 -19.63 3.05 23.19
CA GLY A 112 -19.74 3.26 24.64
C GLY A 112 -18.43 3.46 25.40
N LYS A 113 -17.74 4.57 25.17
CA LYS A 113 -17.23 5.38 26.29
C LYS A 113 -17.06 6.82 25.83
N ALA A 114 -18.11 7.61 26.04
CA ALA A 114 -17.96 9.05 26.14
C ALA A 114 -16.76 9.35 27.03
N ALA A 115 -15.81 10.14 26.53
CA ALA A 115 -14.82 10.77 27.40
C ALA A 115 -15.62 11.52 28.47
N PRO A 116 -15.33 11.35 29.77
CA PRO A 116 -15.99 12.15 30.79
C PRO A 116 -15.58 13.60 30.55
N SER A 117 -16.54 14.43 30.15
CA SER A 117 -16.42 15.89 30.19
C SER A 117 -16.02 16.27 31.61
N LYS A 118 -14.80 16.79 31.77
CA LYS A 118 -14.37 17.44 33.01
C LYS A 118 -15.33 18.59 33.29
N LYS A 119 -16.09 18.47 34.39
CA LYS A 119 -16.69 19.61 35.09
C LYS A 119 -15.61 20.35 35.86
#